data_AF-A0A3M9MBY9-F1
#
_entry.id   AF-A0A3M9MBY9-F1
#
_cell.length_a   1.000
_cell.length_b   1.000
_cell.length_c   1.000
_cell.angle_alpha   90.00
_cell.angle_beta   90.00
_cell.angle_gamma   90.00
#
_symmetry.space_group_name_H-M   'P 1'
#
loop_
_entity.id
_entity.type
_entity.pdbx_description
1 polymer ?
#
loop_
_entity_poly.entity_id
_entity_poly.type
_entity_poly.pdbx_seq_one_letter_code
_entity_poly.pdbx_strand_id
1 'polypeptide(L)'
;MFQRTSLSGSITSRRALLGSLGAAAITASLAPAARADDTVPTSLRVTKIGDLTDPDRTGRWNVDYADLGIPARCPDGRTLFVFGDTFGPKWGEDWRSPTGLWGRRLRPDRLTEIIGAPGGTSAKQLIPYTHGADISTIIPSDVITLGRTIYLHGVVNRGFGNVIWSGIWTSTDNGETWTDSGARFAPDACDEKFQMVSWDLGPDGWIYVYSTKFLRNSGMILHRVRPWNLTRPELYQPWGLANGRWQWGVAPTR
;
A
#
# COMPACT_ATOMS: atom_id res chain seq x y z
N MET A 1 42.93 -0.40 16.70
CA MET A 1 43.63 -0.74 15.45
C MET A 1 43.04 0.13 14.36
N PHE A 2 43.85 1.12 13.96
CA PHE A 2 43.74 2.17 12.94
C PHE A 2 42.45 2.98 12.69
N GLN A 3 42.68 4.28 12.86
CA GLN A 3 41.83 5.45 12.79
C GLN A 3 42.04 6.17 11.44
N ARG A 4 41.01 6.92 11.03
CA ARG A 4 40.95 8.02 10.04
C ARG A 4 42.26 8.51 9.39
N THR A 5 42.17 8.79 8.09
CA THR A 5 42.98 9.81 7.41
C THR A 5 42.10 10.70 6.51
N SER A 6 41.99 11.97 6.91
CA SER A 6 41.68 13.10 6.04
C SER A 6 42.96 13.56 5.33
N LEU A 7 42.86 14.04 4.10
CA LEU A 7 43.91 14.88 3.50
C LEU A 7 43.27 16.12 2.86
N SER A 8 43.89 17.26 3.18
CA SER A 8 43.63 18.62 2.72
C SER A 8 44.92 19.15 2.08
N GLY A 9 44.78 20.04 1.09
CA GLY A 9 45.83 20.92 0.53
C GLY A 9 46.21 20.58 -0.92
N SER A 10 46.53 21.51 -1.83
CA SER A 10 46.64 22.98 -1.77
C SER A 10 46.67 23.58 -3.20
N ILE A 11 46.10 24.79 -3.32
CA ILE A 11 46.48 26.00 -4.09
C ILE A 11 47.43 25.89 -5.31
N THR A 12 47.01 26.43 -6.47
CA THR A 12 47.82 27.40 -7.25
C THR A 12 46.99 28.21 -8.26
N SER A 13 47.23 29.52 -8.28
CA SER A 13 46.66 30.55 -9.16
C SER A 13 47.70 30.96 -10.21
N ARG A 14 47.27 31.40 -11.42
CA ARG A 14 47.95 32.44 -12.21
C ARG A 14 47.09 32.99 -13.39
N ARG A 15 46.78 34.28 -13.27
CA ARG A 15 46.81 35.40 -14.24
C ARG A 15 46.09 35.32 -15.61
N ALA A 16 45.00 36.10 -15.66
CA ALA A 16 44.76 37.31 -16.48
C ALA A 16 45.34 37.46 -17.91
N LEU A 17 44.47 37.82 -18.84
CA LEU A 17 44.75 38.76 -19.93
C LEU A 17 43.53 39.64 -20.22
N LEU A 18 43.79 40.96 -20.25
CA LEU A 18 42.88 42.04 -20.61
C LEU A 18 42.64 42.07 -22.13
N GLY A 19 41.43 42.47 -22.53
CA GLY A 19 41.12 42.94 -23.87
C GLY A 19 39.85 43.78 -23.86
N SER A 20 40.00 45.11 -23.86
CA SER A 20 38.93 46.11 -23.84
C SER A 20 38.76 46.78 -25.21
N LEU A 21 37.54 46.74 -25.76
CA LEU A 21 36.93 47.65 -26.76
C LEU A 21 35.41 47.39 -26.59
N GLY A 22 34.53 48.31 -26.22
CA GLY A 22 34.17 49.55 -26.90
C GLY A 22 32.63 49.52 -27.07
N ALA A 23 31.93 50.51 -26.53
CA ALA A 23 30.51 50.51 -26.21
C ALA A 23 29.51 50.42 -27.39
N ALA A 24 28.39 49.73 -27.16
CA ALA A 24 27.07 50.10 -27.66
C ALA A 24 26.01 49.67 -26.63
N ALA A 25 25.49 50.64 -25.89
CA ALA A 25 24.46 50.44 -24.89
C ALA A 25 23.10 50.28 -25.58
N ILE A 26 22.51 49.09 -25.50
CA ILE A 26 21.07 48.87 -25.65
C ILE A 26 20.61 48.36 -24.30
N THR A 27 20.13 49.27 -23.44
CA THR A 27 19.45 48.90 -22.20
C THR A 27 18.05 48.41 -22.54
N ALA A 28 17.95 47.18 -23.02
CA ALA A 28 16.72 46.41 -22.85
C ALA A 28 16.64 46.05 -21.37
N SER A 29 15.78 46.75 -20.62
CA SER A 29 15.39 46.34 -19.28
C SER A 29 14.68 45.00 -19.37
N LEU A 30 15.44 43.91 -19.32
CA LEU A 30 14.91 42.62 -18.94
C LEU A 30 14.53 42.76 -17.46
N ALA A 31 13.25 43.05 -17.21
CA ALA A 31 12.67 42.77 -15.92
C ALA A 31 13.10 41.35 -15.53
N PRO A 32 13.55 41.10 -14.28
CA PRO A 32 13.74 39.74 -13.85
C PRO A 32 12.42 39.02 -14.11
N ALA A 33 12.46 37.98 -14.94
CA ALA A 33 11.33 37.07 -15.06
C ALA A 33 10.99 36.67 -13.63
N ALA A 34 9.82 37.11 -13.17
CA ALA A 34 9.31 36.76 -11.86
C ALA A 34 9.49 35.25 -11.75
N ARG A 35 10.37 34.83 -10.85
CA ARG A 35 10.49 33.43 -10.49
C ARG A 35 9.07 33.07 -10.08
N ALA A 36 8.41 32.24 -10.90
CA ALA A 36 7.13 31.68 -10.52
C ALA A 36 7.39 31.09 -9.14
N ASP A 37 6.72 31.69 -8.15
CA ASP A 37 6.74 31.21 -6.81
C ASP A 37 6.02 29.87 -6.90
N ASP A 38 6.78 28.78 -7.07
CA ASP A 38 6.31 27.40 -6.98
C ASP A 38 5.95 27.13 -5.50
N THR A 39 5.05 27.95 -4.97
CA THR A 39 4.24 27.59 -3.82
C THR A 39 3.19 26.62 -4.33
N VAL A 40 3.64 25.39 -4.60
CA VAL A 40 2.76 24.22 -4.46
C VAL A 40 2.08 24.42 -3.10
N PRO A 41 0.73 24.41 -3.01
CA PRO A 41 0.04 24.59 -1.73
C PRO A 41 0.52 23.53 -0.72
N THR A 42 1.53 23.89 0.06
CA THR A 42 2.10 23.06 1.12
C THR A 42 1.27 23.30 2.36
N SER A 43 0.08 22.72 2.40
CA SER A 43 -0.46 22.29 3.69
C SER A 43 -1.53 21.23 3.49
N LEU A 44 -1.12 20.04 3.05
CA LEU A 44 -1.87 18.86 3.47
C LEU A 44 -1.82 18.83 5.00
N ARG A 45 -2.91 19.27 5.64
CA ARG A 45 -3.03 19.25 7.09
C ARG A 45 -3.47 17.84 7.51
N VAL A 46 -2.49 17.01 7.86
CA VAL A 46 -2.77 15.70 8.47
C VAL A 46 -2.98 15.88 9.97
N THR A 47 -4.06 15.32 10.50
CA THR A 47 -4.34 15.33 11.94
C THR A 47 -4.61 13.89 12.38
N LYS A 48 -3.83 13.39 13.34
CA LYS A 48 -4.13 12.12 14.00
C LYS A 48 -5.34 12.32 14.90
N ILE A 49 -6.39 11.52 14.68
CA ILE A 49 -7.63 11.60 15.48
C ILE A 49 -7.52 10.75 16.76
N GLY A 50 -6.86 9.60 16.65
CA GLY A 50 -6.65 8.66 17.76
C GLY A 50 -6.12 7.32 17.25
N ASP A 51 -5.83 6.42 18.18
CA ASP A 51 -5.46 5.05 17.86
C ASP A 51 -6.72 4.19 17.62
N LEU A 52 -6.72 3.44 16.52
CA LEU A 52 -7.84 2.58 16.15
C LEU A 52 -7.92 1.34 17.02
N THR A 53 -6.76 0.83 17.43
CA THR A 53 -6.56 -0.37 18.25
C THR A 53 -5.64 -0.03 19.41
N ASP A 54 -6.00 -0.51 20.60
CA ASP A 54 -5.17 -0.52 21.81
C ASP A 54 -5.76 -1.55 22.80
N PRO A 55 -5.01 -2.01 23.82
CA PRO A 55 -5.52 -2.98 24.79
C PRO A 55 -6.84 -2.57 25.47
N ASP A 56 -7.03 -1.29 25.78
CA ASP A 56 -8.24 -0.80 26.46
C ASP A 56 -9.47 -0.78 25.53
N ARG A 57 -9.26 -0.55 24.22
CA ARG A 57 -10.33 -0.46 23.21
C ARG A 57 -10.67 -1.80 22.59
N THR A 58 -9.65 -2.54 22.17
CA THR A 58 -9.78 -3.69 21.29
C THR A 58 -9.27 -4.99 21.90
N GLY A 59 -8.62 -4.93 23.08
CA GLY A 59 -8.20 -6.11 23.85
C GLY A 59 -9.36 -7.02 24.27
N ARG A 60 -10.60 -6.50 24.37
CA ARG A 60 -11.80 -7.34 24.60
C ARG A 60 -12.09 -8.36 23.49
N TRP A 61 -11.45 -8.22 22.33
CA TRP A 61 -11.46 -9.19 21.23
C TRP A 61 -10.08 -9.82 20.99
N ASN A 62 -9.16 -9.73 21.97
CA ASN A 62 -7.75 -10.10 21.86
C ASN A 62 -7.04 -9.38 20.70
N VAL A 63 -7.31 -8.09 20.48
CA VAL A 63 -6.57 -7.27 19.49
C VAL A 63 -5.84 -6.19 20.26
N ASP A 64 -4.86 -6.60 21.04
CA ASP A 64 -4.04 -5.73 21.90
C ASP A 64 -2.91 -5.09 21.10
N TYR A 65 -2.31 -5.86 20.19
CA TYR A 65 -1.29 -5.42 19.26
C TYR A 65 -1.66 -5.88 17.85
N ALA A 66 -1.77 -4.94 16.92
CA ALA A 66 -2.07 -5.23 15.53
C ALA A 66 -1.27 -4.31 14.62
N ASP A 67 -0.86 -4.82 13.47
CA ASP A 67 -0.35 -4.00 12.37
C ASP A 67 -1.44 -3.73 11.31
N LEU A 68 -1.16 -2.76 10.43
CA LEU A 68 -2.02 -2.35 9.32
C LEU A 68 -3.37 -1.74 9.80
N GLY A 69 -4.51 -2.27 9.34
CA GLY A 69 -5.83 -1.68 9.58
C GLY A 69 -6.45 -1.08 8.31
N ILE A 70 -6.64 -1.92 7.29
CA ILE A 70 -7.20 -1.56 5.99
C ILE A 70 -8.73 -1.44 6.10
N PRO A 71 -9.34 -0.26 5.87
CA PRO A 71 -10.77 -0.08 5.95
C PRO A 71 -11.49 -0.49 4.65
N ALA A 72 -12.57 -1.25 4.77
CA ALA A 72 -13.53 -1.49 3.69
C ALA A 72 -14.96 -1.32 4.20
N ARG A 73 -15.85 -0.79 3.36
CA ARG A 73 -17.27 -0.65 3.73
C ARG A 73 -17.99 -1.97 3.52
N CYS A 74 -18.56 -2.53 4.58
CA CYS A 74 -19.42 -3.71 4.48
C CYS A 74 -20.73 -3.39 3.72
N PRO A 75 -21.34 -4.40 3.05
CA PRO A 75 -22.67 -4.26 2.45
C PRO A 75 -23.76 -3.72 3.39
N ASP A 76 -23.70 -4.05 4.68
CA ASP A 76 -24.62 -3.54 5.71
C ASP A 76 -24.31 -2.11 6.22
N GLY A 77 -23.26 -1.49 5.70
CA GLY A 77 -22.88 -0.12 6.02
C GLY A 77 -21.91 0.04 7.19
N ARG A 78 -21.55 -1.02 7.90
CA ARG A 78 -20.40 -1.03 8.84
C ARG A 78 -19.09 -0.81 8.08
N THR A 79 -18.02 -0.52 8.81
CA THR A 79 -16.65 -0.57 8.27
C THR A 79 -15.97 -1.80 8.83
N LEU A 80 -15.45 -2.67 7.96
CA LEU A 80 -14.50 -3.71 8.32
C LEU A 80 -13.10 -3.11 8.27
N PHE A 81 -12.33 -3.27 9.34
CA PHE A 81 -10.89 -3.04 9.35
C PHE A 81 -10.20 -4.39 9.33
N VAL A 82 -9.29 -4.61 8.38
CA VAL A 82 -8.48 -5.84 8.30
C VAL A 82 -7.04 -5.54 8.70
N PHE A 83 -6.54 -6.31 9.66
CA PHE A 83 -5.20 -6.20 10.24
C PHE A 83 -4.34 -7.37 9.80
N GLY A 84 -3.03 -7.19 9.79
CA GLY A 84 -2.08 -8.29 9.59
C GLY A 84 -1.78 -8.99 10.90
N ASP A 85 -0.50 -9.08 11.23
CA ASP A 85 -0.04 -9.78 12.42
C ASP A 85 -0.64 -9.15 13.68
N THR A 86 -1.46 -9.94 14.36
CA THR A 86 -2.25 -9.54 15.52
C THR A 86 -1.96 -10.47 16.70
N PHE A 87 -1.80 -9.88 17.88
CA PHE A 87 -1.49 -10.58 19.12
C PHE A 87 -2.46 -10.18 20.22
N GLY A 88 -2.68 -11.11 21.16
CA GLY A 88 -3.41 -10.84 22.39
C GLY A 88 -2.55 -10.08 23.43
N PRO A 89 -2.95 -10.08 24.71
CA PRO A 89 -2.34 -9.25 25.74
C PRO A 89 -0.88 -9.63 26.07
N LYS A 90 -0.47 -10.86 25.72
CA LYS A 90 0.92 -11.29 25.82
C LYS A 90 1.56 -11.23 24.44
N TRP A 91 2.45 -10.27 24.25
CA TRP A 91 3.17 -10.08 22.99
C TRP A 91 3.80 -11.39 22.48
N GLY A 92 3.54 -11.73 21.22
CA GLY A 92 4.05 -12.94 20.56
C GLY A 92 3.24 -14.22 20.80
N GLU A 93 2.30 -14.22 21.76
CA GLU A 93 1.31 -15.30 21.94
C GLU A 93 0.02 -14.97 21.18
N ASP A 94 -0.81 -16.00 20.93
CA ASP A 94 -2.10 -15.85 20.22
C ASP A 94 -1.97 -15.11 18.86
N TRP A 95 -0.90 -15.43 18.13
CA TRP A 95 -0.60 -14.84 16.82
C TRP A 95 -1.63 -15.29 15.78
N ARG A 96 -2.34 -14.31 15.23
CA ARG A 96 -3.33 -14.47 14.15
C ARG A 96 -3.06 -13.46 13.04
N SER A 97 -3.21 -13.86 11.79
CA SER A 97 -3.16 -12.94 10.65
C SER A 97 -3.86 -13.54 9.42
N PRO A 98 -4.59 -12.78 8.60
CA PRO A 98 -5.17 -11.50 8.93
C PRO A 98 -6.29 -11.65 9.98
N THR A 99 -6.53 -10.60 10.76
CA THR A 99 -7.71 -10.49 11.65
C THR A 99 -8.61 -9.34 11.21
N GLY A 100 -9.82 -9.27 11.78
CA GLY A 100 -10.78 -8.21 11.46
C GLY A 100 -11.43 -7.59 12.69
N LEU A 101 -11.82 -6.32 12.59
CA LEU A 101 -12.72 -5.65 13.51
C LEU A 101 -13.80 -4.89 12.73
N TRP A 102 -15.04 -4.95 13.19
CA TRP A 102 -16.08 -4.06 12.70
C TRP A 102 -16.13 -2.78 13.50
N GLY A 103 -16.07 -1.66 12.80
CA GLY A 103 -16.45 -0.36 13.30
C GLY A 103 -17.79 0.11 12.76
N ARG A 104 -18.31 1.17 13.38
CA ARG A 104 -19.35 1.98 12.74
C ARG A 104 -18.80 2.59 11.44
N ARG A 105 -19.69 3.15 10.62
CA ARG A 105 -19.31 3.79 9.36
C ARG A 105 -18.17 4.81 9.58
N LEU A 106 -17.04 4.57 8.92
CA LEU A 106 -15.88 5.46 8.93
C LEU A 106 -16.28 6.90 8.57
N ARG A 107 -15.72 7.85 9.32
CA ARG A 107 -15.82 9.27 9.03
C ARG A 107 -14.44 9.93 9.21
N PRO A 108 -14.06 10.87 8.34
CA PRO A 108 -12.72 11.46 8.37
C PRO A 108 -12.49 12.45 9.53
N ASP A 109 -13.54 12.84 10.24
CA ASP A 109 -13.53 13.88 11.28
C ASP A 109 -13.50 13.33 12.72
N ARG A 110 -13.62 12.01 12.90
CA ARG A 110 -13.69 11.38 14.22
C ARG A 110 -13.16 9.95 14.22
N LEU A 111 -12.68 9.51 15.38
CA LEU A 111 -12.27 8.12 15.57
C LEU A 111 -13.49 7.21 15.43
N THR A 112 -13.31 6.11 14.70
CA THR A 112 -14.37 5.12 14.53
C THR A 112 -14.55 4.31 15.80
N GLU A 113 -15.80 4.13 16.21
CA GLU A 113 -16.15 3.23 17.31
C GLU A 113 -16.10 1.78 16.80
N ILE A 114 -15.23 0.95 17.40
CA ILE A 114 -15.20 -0.49 17.16
C ILE A 114 -16.36 -1.15 17.93
N ILE A 115 -17.13 -1.96 17.22
CA ILE A 115 -18.41 -2.53 17.69
C ILE A 115 -18.44 -4.07 17.64
N GLY A 116 -17.44 -4.72 17.07
CA GLY A 116 -17.38 -6.19 17.04
C GLY A 116 -16.14 -6.72 16.31
N ALA A 117 -16.04 -8.04 16.24
CA ALA A 117 -15.01 -8.75 15.50
C ALA A 117 -15.61 -9.98 14.79
N PRO A 118 -15.20 -10.29 13.55
CA PRO A 118 -15.41 -11.61 12.97
C PRO A 118 -14.93 -12.71 13.93
N GLY A 119 -15.77 -13.71 14.19
CA GLY A 119 -15.50 -14.74 15.19
C GLY A 119 -16.11 -14.50 16.58
N GLY A 120 -16.77 -13.35 16.80
CA GLY A 120 -17.56 -13.06 17.99
C GLY A 120 -16.76 -12.46 19.14
N THR A 121 -16.47 -13.26 20.17
CA THR A 121 -15.82 -12.80 21.41
C THR A 121 -14.33 -12.55 21.27
N SER A 122 -13.68 -13.13 20.25
CA SER A 122 -12.27 -12.91 19.93
C SER A 122 -12.12 -12.81 18.41
N ALA A 123 -11.31 -11.86 17.94
CA ALA A 123 -11.03 -11.67 16.53
C ALA A 123 -10.28 -12.90 16.01
N LYS A 124 -10.95 -13.72 15.20
CA LYS A 124 -10.34 -14.91 14.63
C LYS A 124 -9.50 -14.57 13.41
N GLN A 125 -8.62 -15.50 13.04
CA GLN A 125 -7.95 -15.45 11.75
C GLN A 125 -9.00 -15.55 10.64
N LEU A 126 -9.01 -14.58 9.72
CA LEU A 126 -10.00 -14.53 8.64
C LEU A 126 -9.76 -15.61 7.59
N ILE A 127 -8.49 -15.95 7.35
CA ILE A 127 -8.07 -16.99 6.40
C ILE A 127 -7.52 -18.18 7.18
N PRO A 128 -8.03 -19.41 7.02
CA PRO A 128 -7.53 -20.55 7.78
C PRO A 128 -6.15 -21.01 7.28
N TYR A 129 -5.14 -20.93 8.13
CA TYR A 129 -3.83 -21.59 8.00
C TYR A 129 -3.17 -21.72 9.37
N THR A 130 -2.09 -22.49 9.47
CA THR A 130 -1.28 -22.60 10.69
C THR A 130 0.05 -21.90 10.48
N HIS A 131 0.40 -20.99 11.38
CA HIS A 131 1.72 -20.36 11.40
C HIS A 131 2.81 -21.43 11.55
N GLY A 132 3.78 -21.46 10.64
CA GLY A 132 4.85 -22.46 10.66
C GLY A 132 5.83 -22.35 9.50
N ALA A 133 6.52 -23.46 9.23
CA ALA A 133 7.58 -23.51 8.22
C ALA A 133 7.05 -23.38 6.78
N ASP A 134 5.81 -23.80 6.51
CA ASP A 134 5.23 -23.73 5.16
C ASP A 134 4.71 -22.33 4.83
N ILE A 135 3.96 -21.75 5.78
CA ILE A 135 3.40 -20.41 5.76
C ILE A 135 3.68 -19.77 7.11
N SER A 136 4.53 -18.75 7.13
CA SER A 136 4.83 -18.02 8.36
C SER A 136 3.74 -17.02 8.70
N THR A 137 3.13 -16.38 7.69
CA THR A 137 2.01 -15.44 7.86
C THR A 137 1.35 -15.14 6.51
N ILE A 138 0.07 -14.76 6.51
CA ILE A 138 -0.63 -14.17 5.36
C ILE A 138 -0.94 -12.72 5.69
N ILE A 139 -0.24 -11.79 5.04
CA ILE A 139 -0.38 -10.35 5.30
C ILE A 139 -1.41 -9.74 4.33
N PRO A 140 -2.47 -9.07 4.82
CA PRO A 140 -3.43 -8.41 3.95
C PRO A 140 -2.74 -7.20 3.29
N SER A 141 -2.95 -6.99 1.99
CA SER A 141 -2.44 -5.77 1.34
C SER A 141 -3.53 -4.74 1.09
N ASP A 142 -4.73 -5.17 0.66
CA ASP A 142 -5.88 -4.30 0.50
C ASP A 142 -7.21 -5.09 0.49
N VAL A 143 -8.32 -4.38 0.67
CA VAL A 143 -9.69 -4.91 0.74
C VAL A 143 -10.64 -4.00 -0.02
N ILE A 144 -11.46 -4.56 -0.90
CA ILE A 144 -12.48 -3.80 -1.65
C ILE A 144 -13.84 -4.48 -1.51
N THR A 145 -14.91 -3.68 -1.46
CA THR A 145 -16.28 -4.20 -1.51
C THR A 145 -16.93 -3.84 -2.84
N LEU A 146 -17.40 -4.85 -3.55
CA LEU A 146 -18.09 -4.71 -4.84
C LEU A 146 -19.48 -5.32 -4.71
N GLY A 147 -20.51 -4.45 -4.74
CA GLY A 147 -21.89 -4.86 -4.51
C GLY A 147 -22.05 -5.49 -3.12
N ARG A 148 -22.29 -6.81 -3.09
CA ARG A 148 -22.51 -7.57 -1.84
C ARG A 148 -21.30 -8.42 -1.41
N THR A 149 -20.21 -8.36 -2.16
CA THR A 149 -19.03 -9.20 -1.92
C THR A 149 -17.85 -8.33 -1.50
N ILE A 150 -17.17 -8.75 -0.44
CA ILE A 150 -15.90 -8.18 0.01
C ILE A 150 -14.78 -9.06 -0.54
N TYR A 151 -13.75 -8.45 -1.12
CA TYR A 151 -12.56 -9.12 -1.64
C TYR A 151 -11.36 -8.66 -0.84
N LEU A 152 -10.58 -9.62 -0.33
CA LEU A 152 -9.34 -9.39 0.42
C LEU A 152 -8.18 -9.92 -0.41
N HIS A 153 -7.22 -9.06 -0.72
CA HIS A 153 -5.93 -9.51 -1.24
C HIS A 153 -4.97 -9.78 -0.08
N GLY A 154 -4.36 -10.96 -0.09
CA GLY A 154 -3.39 -11.40 0.92
C GLY A 154 -2.09 -11.89 0.30
N VAL A 155 -0.98 -11.61 0.98
CA VAL A 155 0.39 -11.98 0.57
C VAL A 155 0.89 -13.11 1.46
N VAL A 156 1.13 -14.27 0.87
CA VAL A 156 1.54 -15.47 1.60
C VAL A 156 3.05 -15.51 1.70
N ASN A 157 3.55 -15.50 2.94
CA ASN A 157 4.99 -15.45 3.24
C ASN A 157 5.48 -16.77 3.82
N ARG A 158 6.71 -17.15 3.47
CA ARG A 158 7.49 -18.21 4.11
C ARG A 158 8.76 -17.63 4.72
N GLY A 159 8.64 -17.10 5.92
CA GLY A 159 9.59 -16.13 6.47
C GLY A 159 9.25 -14.73 5.95
N PHE A 160 9.41 -13.73 6.82
CA PHE A 160 9.04 -12.36 6.48
C PHE A 160 9.84 -11.83 5.28
N GLY A 161 9.15 -11.35 4.25
CA GLY A 161 9.76 -10.82 3.02
C GLY A 161 10.02 -11.87 1.94
N ASN A 162 9.85 -13.16 2.24
CA ASN A 162 9.89 -14.23 1.25
C ASN A 162 8.46 -14.59 0.82
N VAL A 163 7.95 -13.87 -0.17
CA VAL A 163 6.63 -14.12 -0.75
C VAL A 163 6.67 -15.39 -1.57
N ILE A 164 5.76 -16.32 -1.29
CA ILE A 164 5.62 -17.56 -2.07
C ILE A 164 4.49 -17.47 -3.11
N TRP A 165 3.49 -16.62 -2.86
CA TRP A 165 2.45 -16.18 -3.80
C TRP A 165 1.55 -15.14 -3.11
N SER A 166 0.72 -14.44 -3.86
CA SER A 166 -0.41 -13.66 -3.33
C SER A 166 -1.74 -14.12 -3.94
N GLY A 167 -2.85 -13.86 -3.27
CA GLY A 167 -4.16 -14.38 -3.66
C GLY A 167 -5.31 -13.54 -3.17
N ILE A 168 -6.53 -13.96 -3.52
CA ILE A 168 -7.77 -13.25 -3.19
C ILE A 168 -8.74 -14.18 -2.46
N TRP A 169 -9.29 -13.69 -1.35
CA TRP A 169 -10.38 -14.32 -0.61
C TRP A 169 -11.63 -13.45 -0.69
N THR A 170 -12.79 -14.08 -0.56
CA THR A 170 -14.09 -13.43 -0.70
C THR A 170 -14.97 -13.67 0.51
N SER A 171 -15.76 -12.66 0.87
CA SER A 171 -16.78 -12.76 1.91
C SER A 171 -18.10 -12.17 1.39
N THR A 172 -19.22 -12.82 1.72
CA THR A 172 -20.58 -12.38 1.34
C THR A 172 -21.47 -12.08 2.56
N ASP A 173 -20.90 -12.17 3.76
CA ASP A 173 -21.56 -12.00 5.06
C ASP A 173 -20.91 -10.89 5.90
N ASN A 174 -20.50 -9.82 5.22
CA ASN A 174 -19.87 -8.63 5.81
C ASN A 174 -18.52 -8.91 6.50
N GLY A 175 -17.76 -9.91 6.05
CA GLY A 175 -16.43 -10.23 6.55
C GLY A 175 -16.39 -11.23 7.70
N GLU A 176 -17.52 -11.86 8.04
CA GLU A 176 -17.59 -12.89 9.08
C GLU A 176 -16.90 -14.18 8.62
N THR A 177 -17.22 -14.66 7.42
CA THR A 177 -16.59 -15.85 6.83
C THR A 177 -15.94 -15.54 5.48
N TRP A 178 -14.87 -16.29 5.18
CA TRP A 178 -14.05 -16.07 3.99
C TRP A 178 -13.85 -17.36 3.21
N THR A 179 -13.98 -17.26 1.89
CA THR A 179 -13.77 -18.35 0.93
C THR A 179 -12.61 -17.98 0.01
N ASP A 180 -11.68 -18.91 -0.17
CA ASP A 180 -10.60 -18.80 -1.15
C ASP A 180 -11.19 -18.76 -2.57
N SER A 181 -10.85 -17.72 -3.34
CA SER A 181 -11.34 -17.58 -4.71
C SER A 181 -10.60 -18.45 -5.74
N GLY A 182 -9.47 -19.04 -5.35
CA GLY A 182 -8.56 -19.73 -6.27
C GLY A 182 -7.62 -18.81 -7.07
N ALA A 183 -7.79 -17.48 -6.96
CA ALA A 183 -6.86 -16.53 -7.58
C ALA A 183 -5.46 -16.66 -6.96
N ARG A 184 -4.44 -16.78 -7.81
CA ARG A 184 -3.03 -16.88 -7.42
C ARG A 184 -2.16 -16.03 -8.33
N PHE A 185 -1.32 -15.19 -7.74
CA PHE A 185 -0.27 -14.44 -8.42
C PHE A 185 1.09 -15.01 -8.00
N ALA A 186 1.90 -15.38 -8.98
CA ALA A 186 3.23 -15.93 -8.75
C ALA A 186 4.13 -14.90 -8.02
N PRO A 187 5.09 -15.33 -7.19
CA PRO A 187 5.90 -14.41 -6.40
C PRO A 187 6.80 -13.51 -7.24
N ASP A 188 7.15 -13.95 -8.45
CA ASP A 188 7.94 -13.24 -9.46
C ASP A 188 7.09 -12.49 -10.50
N ALA A 189 5.76 -12.52 -10.37
CA ALA A 189 4.85 -11.83 -11.29
C ALA A 189 5.22 -10.36 -11.46
N CYS A 190 5.34 -9.94 -12.72
CA CYS A 190 5.77 -8.59 -13.10
C CYS A 190 7.10 -8.15 -12.46
N ASP A 191 8.10 -9.04 -12.45
CA ASP A 191 9.40 -8.77 -11.81
C ASP A 191 9.20 -8.45 -10.31
N GLU A 192 8.42 -9.33 -9.66
CA GLU A 192 7.95 -9.29 -8.26
C GLU A 192 7.04 -8.09 -7.90
N LYS A 193 6.69 -7.23 -8.85
CA LYS A 193 5.89 -6.02 -8.58
C LYS A 193 4.38 -6.29 -8.46
N PHE A 194 3.94 -7.54 -8.43
CA PHE A 194 2.55 -7.93 -8.14
C PHE A 194 2.42 -8.69 -6.81
N GLN A 195 3.26 -8.37 -5.81
CA GLN A 195 3.18 -9.05 -4.50
C GLN A 195 2.17 -8.38 -3.57
N MET A 196 2.10 -7.05 -3.58
CA MET A 196 1.10 -6.26 -2.86
C MET A 196 0.25 -5.49 -3.85
N VAL A 197 -1.01 -5.29 -3.53
CA VAL A 197 -1.92 -4.45 -4.31
C VAL A 197 -2.58 -3.40 -3.44
N SER A 198 -2.97 -2.29 -4.07
CA SER A 198 -4.11 -1.47 -3.66
C SER A 198 -5.03 -1.22 -4.85
N TRP A 199 -6.34 -1.19 -4.62
CA TRP A 199 -7.33 -1.21 -5.68
C TRP A 199 -8.56 -0.34 -5.41
N ASP A 200 -9.19 0.14 -6.46
CA ASP A 200 -10.50 0.78 -6.36
C ASP A 200 -11.29 0.66 -7.67
N LEU A 201 -12.60 0.75 -7.58
CA LEU A 201 -13.50 0.78 -8.74
C LEU A 201 -13.53 2.20 -9.33
N GLY A 202 -12.97 2.34 -10.52
CA GLY A 202 -13.05 3.56 -11.31
C GLY A 202 -14.46 3.86 -11.83
N PRO A 203 -14.77 5.13 -12.12
CA PRO A 203 -16.08 5.56 -12.60
C PRO A 203 -16.43 5.02 -14.00
N ASP A 204 -15.45 4.51 -14.74
CA ASP A 204 -15.60 3.87 -16.06
C ASP A 204 -15.89 2.35 -15.96
N GLY A 205 -16.08 1.84 -14.74
CA GLY A 205 -16.43 0.44 -14.48
C GLY A 205 -15.25 -0.52 -14.60
N TRP A 206 -14.01 -0.03 -14.51
CA TRP A 206 -12.81 -0.84 -14.34
C TRP A 206 -12.32 -0.77 -12.91
N ILE A 207 -11.77 -1.87 -12.40
CA ILE A 207 -10.99 -1.84 -11.17
C ILE A 207 -9.56 -1.51 -11.56
N TYR A 208 -9.01 -0.46 -10.96
CA TYR A 208 -7.61 -0.10 -11.11
C TYR A 208 -6.82 -0.69 -9.95
N VAL A 209 -5.65 -1.24 -10.26
CA VAL A 209 -4.82 -1.97 -9.30
C VAL A 209 -3.39 -1.46 -9.39
N TYR A 210 -2.97 -0.72 -8.38
CA TYR A 210 -1.56 -0.43 -8.17
C TYR A 210 -0.90 -1.59 -7.45
N SER A 211 0.28 -2.00 -7.89
CA SER A 211 0.99 -3.09 -7.26
C SER A 211 2.50 -2.84 -7.12
N THR A 212 3.11 -3.47 -6.11
CA THR A 212 4.54 -3.33 -5.77
C THR A 212 5.16 -4.65 -5.33
N LYS A 213 6.49 -4.66 -5.18
CA LYS A 213 7.18 -5.65 -4.34
C LYS A 213 6.71 -5.54 -2.88
N PHE A 214 6.77 -6.63 -2.12
CA PHE A 214 6.29 -6.68 -0.73
C PHE A 214 7.01 -5.70 0.20
N LEU A 215 8.34 -5.57 0.05
CA LEU A 215 9.13 -4.63 0.83
C LEU A 215 9.04 -3.18 0.32
N ARG A 216 8.28 -2.94 -0.77
CA ARG A 216 8.04 -1.61 -1.35
C ARG A 216 9.33 -0.85 -1.70
N ASN A 217 10.40 -1.58 -1.95
CA ASN A 217 11.71 -1.07 -2.36
C ASN A 217 11.84 -1.01 -3.90
N SER A 218 10.72 -0.83 -4.59
CA SER A 218 10.61 -0.75 -6.05
C SER A 218 9.69 0.39 -6.45
N GLY A 219 9.67 0.72 -7.75
CA GLY A 219 8.55 1.44 -8.33
C GLY A 219 7.23 0.65 -8.22
N MET A 220 6.12 1.33 -8.49
CA MET A 220 4.79 0.73 -8.61
C MET A 220 4.42 0.52 -10.08
N ILE A 221 3.57 -0.46 -10.35
CA ILE A 221 2.99 -0.71 -11.66
C ILE A 221 1.46 -0.66 -11.57
N LEU A 222 0.81 -0.43 -12.70
CA LEU A 222 -0.64 -0.27 -12.79
C LEU A 222 -1.25 -1.36 -13.66
N HIS A 223 -2.34 -1.93 -13.18
CA HIS A 223 -3.21 -2.82 -13.95
C HIS A 223 -4.65 -2.34 -13.88
N ARG A 224 -5.48 -2.91 -14.76
CA ARG A 224 -6.93 -2.87 -14.59
C ARG A 224 -7.57 -4.23 -14.87
N VAL A 225 -8.74 -4.47 -14.28
CA VAL A 225 -9.54 -5.69 -14.51
C VAL A 225 -11.03 -5.35 -14.41
N ARG A 226 -11.88 -6.13 -15.08
CA ARG A 226 -13.34 -5.99 -14.91
C ARG A 226 -13.78 -6.56 -13.56
N PRO A 227 -14.80 -5.99 -12.88
CA PRO A 227 -15.26 -6.48 -11.58
C PRO A 227 -15.59 -7.97 -11.54
N TRP A 228 -16.28 -8.50 -12.57
CA TRP A 228 -16.62 -9.93 -12.68
C TRP A 228 -15.43 -10.85 -12.99
N ASN A 229 -14.25 -10.29 -13.23
CA ASN A 229 -13.01 -11.01 -13.52
C ASN A 229 -11.94 -10.80 -12.42
N LEU A 230 -12.28 -10.17 -11.29
CA LEU A 230 -11.31 -9.82 -10.26
C LEU A 230 -10.53 -11.04 -9.73
N THR A 231 -11.14 -12.22 -9.71
CA THR A 231 -10.51 -13.46 -9.25
C THR A 231 -9.85 -14.26 -10.38
N ARG A 232 -9.61 -13.63 -11.55
CA ARG A 232 -9.01 -14.25 -12.74
C ARG A 232 -7.71 -13.52 -13.11
N PRO A 233 -6.56 -13.89 -12.50
CA PRO A 233 -5.28 -13.22 -12.69
C PRO A 233 -4.88 -13.01 -14.16
N GLU A 234 -5.22 -13.96 -15.02
CA GLU A 234 -4.90 -13.93 -16.45
C GLU A 234 -5.64 -12.83 -17.25
N LEU A 235 -6.67 -12.22 -16.66
CA LEU A 235 -7.48 -11.18 -17.30
C LEU A 235 -7.09 -9.75 -16.88
N TYR A 236 -6.07 -9.60 -16.04
CA TYR A 236 -5.54 -8.30 -15.67
C TYR A 236 -4.79 -7.67 -16.84
N GLN A 237 -5.13 -6.42 -17.15
CA GLN A 237 -4.50 -5.66 -18.22
C GLN A 237 -3.44 -4.74 -17.61
N PRO A 238 -2.14 -4.99 -17.81
CA PRO A 238 -1.09 -4.07 -17.38
C PRO A 238 -1.11 -2.77 -18.19
N TRP A 239 -0.66 -1.69 -17.57
CA TRP A 239 -0.35 -0.41 -18.22
C TRP A 239 1.14 -0.36 -18.54
N GLY A 240 1.47 -0.30 -19.83
CA GLY A 240 2.86 -0.36 -20.29
C GLY A 240 3.12 0.54 -21.50
N LEU A 241 4.39 0.81 -21.77
CA LEU A 241 4.86 1.59 -22.91
C LEU A 241 5.22 0.65 -24.07
N ALA A 242 4.55 0.82 -25.22
CA ALA A 242 4.92 0.16 -26.47
C ALA A 242 4.98 1.22 -27.58
N ASN A 243 6.05 1.19 -28.39
CA ASN A 243 6.23 2.11 -29.53
C ASN A 243 6.09 3.60 -29.13
N GLY A 244 6.63 3.98 -27.97
CA GLY A 244 6.58 5.35 -27.46
C GLY A 244 5.20 5.82 -26.96
N ARG A 245 4.24 4.90 -26.83
CA ARG A 245 2.88 5.22 -26.35
C ARG A 245 2.48 4.28 -25.23
N TRP A 246 1.77 4.83 -24.26
CA TRP A 246 1.20 4.03 -23.19
C TRP A 246 -0.09 3.36 -23.63
N GLN A 247 -0.25 2.09 -23.29
CA GLN A 247 -1.43 1.31 -23.63
C GLN A 247 -1.68 0.16 -22.64
N TRP A 248 -2.94 -0.26 -22.56
CA TRP A 248 -3.37 -1.41 -21.77
C TRP A 248 -3.00 -2.73 -22.46
N GLY A 249 -2.74 -3.77 -21.66
CA GLY A 249 -2.38 -5.10 -22.17
C GLY A 249 -0.91 -5.22 -22.59
N VAL A 250 -0.08 -4.20 -22.30
CA VAL A 250 1.38 -4.25 -22.52
C VAL A 250 2.08 -4.42 -21.19
N ALA A 251 3.09 -5.28 -21.16
CA ALA A 251 3.90 -5.53 -19.98
C ALA A 251 4.36 -4.21 -19.33
N PRO A 252 4.31 -4.08 -17.99
CA PRO A 252 4.73 -2.87 -17.31
C PRO A 252 6.19 -2.53 -17.62
N THR A 253 6.47 -1.25 -17.87
CA THR A 253 7.85 -0.77 -17.98
C THR A 253 8.55 -0.82 -16.63
N ARG A 254 9.85 -1.15 -16.65
CA ARG A 254 10.70 -1.21 -15.46
C ARG A 254 10.96 0.16 -14.86
#